data_AF-A0A7W1V6D3-F1
#
_entry.id   AF-A0A7W1V6D3-F1
#
_cell.length_a   1.000
_cell.length_b   1.000
_cell.length_c   1.000
_cell.angle_alpha   90.00
_cell.angle_beta   90.00
_cell.angle_gamma   90.00
#
_symmetry.space_group_name_H-M   'P 1'
#
loop_
_entity.id
_entity.type
_entity.pdbx_description
1 polymer ?
#
loop_
_entity_poly.entity_id
_entity_poly.type
_entity_poly.pdbx_seq_one_letter_code
_entity_poly.pdbx_strand_id
1 'polypeptide(L)'
;MDVLIRNLPDEVHAELTRRAAANDMSLRAYLREVLSDHVAVPSMGEWLQHVRDLGPAHASGPTGPELIAAARTEDDERAGR
;
A
#
# COMPACT_ATOMS: atom_id res chain seq x y z
N MET A 1 11.04 19.24 -8.51
CA MET A 1 10.03 19.87 -9.37
C MET A 1 8.97 20.46 -8.45
N ASP A 2 8.50 21.68 -8.69
CA ASP A 2 7.50 22.34 -7.84
C ASP A 2 6.08 22.16 -8.41
N VAL A 3 5.10 21.92 -7.53
CA VAL A 3 3.68 21.80 -7.87
C VAL A 3 2.94 23.05 -7.40
N LEU A 4 2.20 23.70 -8.30
CA LEU A 4 1.31 24.82 -7.99
C LEU A 4 -0.14 24.36 -8.03
N ILE A 5 -0.81 24.38 -6.88
CA ILE A 5 -2.25 24.09 -6.78
C ILE A 5 -3.00 25.42 -6.84
N ARG A 6 -3.88 25.57 -7.84
CA ARG A 6 -4.71 26.78 -8.03
C ARG A 6 -6.15 26.49 -7.65
N ASN A 7 -6.86 27.56 -7.24
CA ASN A 7 -8.28 27.51 -6.88
C ASN A 7 -8.59 26.47 -5.80
N LEU A 8 -7.69 26.34 -4.82
CA LEU A 8 -7.94 25.51 -3.65
C LEU A 8 -9.03 26.20 -2.80
N PRO A 9 -10.12 25.52 -2.43
CA PRO A 9 -11.13 26.12 -1.56
C PRO A 9 -10.52 26.59 -0.24
N ASP A 10 -10.97 27.73 0.26
CA ASP A 10 -10.40 28.39 1.45
C ASP A 10 -10.48 27.49 2.68
N GLU A 11 -11.58 26.73 2.82
CA GLU A 11 -11.77 25.77 3.90
C GLU A 11 -10.74 24.63 3.86
N VAL A 12 -10.36 24.18 2.66
CA VAL A 12 -9.35 23.14 2.47
C VAL A 12 -7.97 23.70 2.79
N HIS A 13 -7.66 24.91 2.33
CA HIS A 13 -6.40 25.59 2.65
C HIS A 13 -6.24 25.80 4.17
N ALA A 14 -7.30 26.24 4.84
CA ALA A 14 -7.31 26.46 6.28
C ALA A 14 -7.08 25.16 7.06
N GLU A 15 -7.75 24.08 6.67
CA GLU A 15 -7.60 22.78 7.33
C GLU A 15 -6.19 22.20 7.11
N LEU A 16 -5.63 22.30 5.91
CA LEU A 16 -4.26 21.86 5.63
C LEU A 16 -3.23 22.67 6.42
N THR A 17 -3.44 23.98 6.55
CA THR A 17 -2.58 24.85 7.37
C THR A 17 -2.65 24.46 8.84
N ARG A 18 -3.86 24.21 9.36
CA ARG A 18 -4.06 23.75 10.74
C ARG A 18 -3.34 22.43 11.01
N ARG A 19 -3.44 21.46 10.09
CA ARG A 19 -2.77 20.16 10.22
C ARG A 19 -1.26 20.28 10.13
N ALA A 20 -0.73 21.12 9.23
CA ALA A 20 0.69 21.37 9.15
C ALA A 20 1.25 21.93 10.46
N ALA A 21 0.57 22.92 11.05
CA ALA A 21 0.96 23.49 12.34
C ALA A 21 0.91 22.46 13.48
N ALA A 22 -0.11 21.59 13.51
CA ALA A 22 -0.21 20.52 14.51
C ALA A 22 0.89 19.45 14.42
N ASN A 23 1.63 19.40 13.30
CA ASN A 23 2.77 18.51 13.10
C ASN A 23 4.12 19.26 13.14
N ASP A 24 4.15 20.51 13.60
CA ASP A 24 5.35 21.37 13.61
C ASP A 24 6.01 21.51 12.22
N MET A 25 5.19 21.52 11.16
CA MET A 25 5.63 21.58 9.78
C MET A 25 5.17 22.86 9.09
N SER A 26 5.98 23.34 8.14
CA SER A 26 5.48 24.29 7.14
C SER A 26 4.41 23.61 6.25
N LEU A 27 3.45 24.38 5.74
CA LEU A 27 2.41 23.85 4.84
C LEU A 27 3.02 23.10 3.64
N ARG A 28 4.09 23.64 3.05
CA ARG A 28 4.81 22.99 1.94
C ARG A 28 5.42 21.64 2.34
N ALA A 29 6.03 21.56 3.52
CA ALA A 29 6.62 20.31 4.01
C ALA A 29 5.53 19.26 4.27
N TYR A 30 4.45 19.67 4.94
CA TYR A 30 3.30 18.81 5.23
C TYR A 30 2.65 18.28 3.95
N LEU A 31 2.39 19.13 2.95
CA LEU A 31 1.83 18.71 1.66
C LEU A 31 2.72 17.72 0.93
N ARG A 32 4.05 17.91 0.98
CA ARG A 32 4.99 16.97 0.37
C ARG A 32 4.89 15.59 1.01
N GLU A 33 4.78 15.52 2.33
CA GLU A 33 4.66 14.27 3.07
C GLU A 33 3.35 13.55 2.74
N VAL A 34 2.22 14.26 2.85
CA VAL A 34 0.89 13.70 2.51
C VAL A 34 0.84 13.19 1.07
N LEU A 35 1.38 13.95 0.11
CA LEU A 35 1.42 13.52 -1.29
C LEU A 35 2.35 12.32 -1.51
N SER A 36 3.47 12.25 -0.78
CA SER A 36 4.40 11.13 -0.85
C SER A 36 3.76 9.86 -0.30
N ASP A 37 3.09 9.96 0.85
CA ASP A 37 2.39 8.86 1.49
C ASP A 37 1.23 8.36 0.63
N HIS A 38 0.50 9.28 -0.02
CA HIS A 38 -0.61 8.93 -0.91
C HIS A 38 -0.17 8.06 -2.09
N VAL A 39 1.07 8.23 -2.57
CA VAL A 39 1.62 7.48 -3.72
C VAL A 39 2.61 6.38 -3.30
N ALA A 40 2.85 6.21 -2.00
CA ALA A 40 3.83 5.25 -1.49
C ALA A 40 3.42 3.79 -1.74
N VAL A 41 2.12 3.54 -1.90
CA VAL A 41 1.56 2.22 -2.20
C VAL A 41 0.65 2.29 -3.43
N PRO A 42 0.54 1.20 -4.21
CA PRO A 42 -0.41 1.14 -5.31
C PRO A 42 -1.83 1.39 -4.80
N SER A 43 -2.62 2.12 -5.57
CA SER A 43 -4.07 2.12 -5.39
C SER A 43 -4.61 0.70 -5.56
N MET A 44 -5.82 0.44 -5.04
CA MET A 44 -6.48 -0.86 -5.22
C MET A 44 -6.62 -1.22 -6.70
N GLY A 45 -6.92 -0.25 -7.57
CA GLY A 45 -7.04 -0.47 -9.01
C GLY A 45 -5.72 -0.89 -9.64
N GLU A 46 -4.62 -0.21 -9.29
CA GLU A 46 -3.27 -0.54 -9.75
C GLU A 46 -2.81 -1.89 -9.20
N TRP A 47 -3.11 -2.20 -7.95
CA TRP A 47 -2.82 -3.50 -7.36
C TRP A 47 -3.56 -4.63 -8.09
N LEU A 48 -4.87 -4.47 -8.34
CA LEU A 48 -5.65 -5.44 -9.11
C LEU A 48 -5.14 -5.60 -10.54
N GLN A 49 -4.67 -4.52 -11.16
CA GLN A 49 -4.04 -4.58 -12.48
C GLN A 49 -2.73 -5.38 -12.41
N HIS A 50 -1.89 -5.10 -11.41
CA HIS A 50 -0.66 -5.84 -11.18
C HIS A 50 -0.93 -7.34 -11.02
N VAL A 51 -1.95 -7.72 -10.23
CA VAL A 51 -2.37 -9.12 -10.07
C VAL A 51 -2.83 -9.74 -11.39
N ARG A 52 -3.54 -9.00 -12.25
CA ARG A 52 -3.93 -9.48 -13.58
C ARG A 52 -2.71 -9.67 -14.49
N ASP A 53 -1.74 -8.75 -14.44
CA ASP A 53 -0.54 -8.75 -15.29
C ASP A 53 0.43 -9.88 -14.93
N LEU A 54 0.42 -10.36 -13.69
CA LEU A 54 1.16 -11.55 -13.27
C LEU A 54 0.72 -12.83 -14.02
N GLY A 55 -0.44 -12.79 -14.67
CA GLY A 55 -0.99 -13.87 -15.47
C GLY A 55 -1.37 -15.12 -14.67
N PRO A 56 -2.02 -16.12 -15.31
CA PRO A 56 -2.39 -17.36 -14.66
C PRO A 56 -1.19 -18.25 -14.24
N ALA A 57 0.05 -17.89 -14.61
CA ALA A 57 1.24 -18.67 -14.28
C ALA A 57 1.52 -18.76 -12.76
N HIS A 58 0.95 -17.87 -11.96
CA HIS A 58 0.98 -17.96 -10.48
C HIS A 58 -0.03 -18.97 -9.91
N ALA A 59 -0.90 -19.57 -10.75
CA ALA A 59 -1.86 -20.60 -10.36
C ALA A 59 -1.36 -22.03 -10.64
N SER A 60 -0.17 -22.19 -11.23
CA SER A 60 0.40 -23.51 -11.58
C SER A 60 1.22 -24.15 -10.47
N GLY A 61 1.38 -23.46 -9.32
CA GLY A 61 2.01 -24.00 -8.12
C GLY A 61 0.97 -24.48 -7.10
N PRO A 62 1.36 -25.30 -6.12
CA PRO A 62 0.48 -25.65 -5.02
C PRO A 62 -0.02 -24.38 -4.33
N THR A 63 -1.32 -24.32 -4.13
CA THR A 63 -2.01 -23.27 -3.41
C THR A 63 -1.50 -23.21 -1.97
N GLY A 64 -1.68 -22.05 -1.32
CA GLY A 64 -1.33 -21.90 0.11
C GLY A 64 -1.88 -23.03 1.00
N PRO A 65 -3.16 -23.43 0.86
CA PRO A 65 -3.70 -24.58 1.57
C PRO A 65 -2.99 -25.91 1.29
N GLU A 66 -2.62 -26.18 0.03
CA GLU A 66 -1.87 -27.40 -0.34
C GLU A 66 -0.47 -27.41 0.28
N LEU A 67 0.21 -26.27 0.30
CA LEU A 67 1.51 -26.12 0.97
C LEU A 67 1.40 -26.34 2.49
N ILE A 68 0.36 -25.82 3.13
CA ILE A 68 0.12 -26.02 4.57
C ILE A 68 -0.20 -27.49 4.88
N ALA A 69 -0.99 -28.15 4.03
CA ALA A 69 -1.31 -29.57 4.18
C ALA A 69 -0.07 -30.46 4.01
N ALA A 70 0.79 -30.16 3.03
CA ALA A 70 2.05 -30.85 2.82
C ALA A 70 2.98 -30.71 4.05
N ALA A 71 3.17 -29.49 4.55
CA ALA A 71 4.01 -29.23 5.73
C ALA A 71 3.53 -29.98 6.98
N ARG A 72 2.22 -30.05 7.23
CA ARG A 72 1.66 -30.82 8.36
C ARG A 72 1.90 -32.32 8.23
N THR A 73 1.79 -32.84 7.01
CA THR A 73 2.05 -34.26 6.72
C THR A 73 3.51 -34.60 7.00
N GLU A 74 4.44 -33.75 6.57
CA GLU A 74 5.88 -33.90 6.84
C GLU A 74 6.19 -33.84 8.34
N ASP A 75 5.52 -32.96 9.10
CA ASP A 75 5.68 -32.83 10.54
C ASP A 75 5.20 -34.09 11.28
N ASP A 76 4.04 -34.63 10.90
CA ASP A 76 3.48 -35.87 11.47
C ASP A 76 4.39 -37.09 11.18
N GLU A 77 4.96 -37.18 9.98
CA GLU A 77 5.92 -38.22 9.60
C GLU A 77 7.26 -38.12 10.34
N ARG A 78 7.68 -36.91 10.75
CA ARG A 78 8.86 -36.72 11.60
C ARG A 78 8.57 -37.04 13.07
N ALA A 79 7.36 -36.79 13.55
CA ALA A 79 6.97 -37.04 14.94
C ALA A 79 6.65 -38.53 15.23
N GLY A 80 6.30 -39.31 14.20
CA GLY A 80 6.04 -40.75 14.31
C GLY A 80 7.27 -41.67 14.19
N ARG A 81 8.49 -41.13 14.11
CA ARG A 81 9.76 -41.87 14.06
C ARG A 81 10.51 -41.83 15.40
#